data_AF-A0A8I2B8H1-F1
#
_entry.id   AF-A0A8I2B8H1-F1
#
_cell.length_a   1.000
_cell.length_b   1.000
_cell.length_c   1.000
_cell.angle_alpha   90.00
_cell.angle_beta   90.00
_cell.angle_gamma   90.00
#
_symmetry.space_group_name_H-M   'P 1'
#
loop_
_entity.id
_entity.type
_entity.pdbx_description
1 polymer ?
#
loop_
_entity_poly.entity_id
_entity_poly.type
_entity_poly.pdbx_seq_one_letter_code
_entity_poly.pdbx_strand_id
1 'polypeptide(L)'
;MSTILNNIKQIVSSAIKVEVNKPVIKNGKKRYPVVVTDMGQSITSGWSIKYLPTAQNNGQRLYDGSQTFSALNIHKFSKIHNLIITANHYFLGNQNVEVMMDGRRRAIYEPDNKIRLTVTSQSNSVVVVLTVIDEESPFYMMSIPFNVVLSNDNSGDYYVIGSEDRWDRTIDMFTESNANFAPRKTRFYRVHQNANQAPTLNARIANHNGQFQIHPNGSFAIDMEAAPPEWIQVITNEYKALAYIYEQVIMEIAFKKALEQGLPSNERNQISFDDFQETPFARQGGFIPAFNLNNPATAGAENEQPIIPLPNEPKPPVTAGRNVTLPWT
;
A
#
# COMPACT_ATOMS: atom_id res chain seq x y z
N MET A 1 20.77 7.56 -10.70
CA MET A 1 20.03 6.57 -9.89
C MET A 1 20.78 6.11 -8.63
N SER A 2 22.12 6.22 -8.54
CA SER A 2 22.89 5.74 -7.36
C SER A 2 22.80 6.64 -6.12
N THR A 3 22.71 7.97 -6.26
CA THR A 3 22.77 8.89 -5.10
C THR A 3 21.53 8.84 -4.22
N ILE A 4 20.33 8.81 -4.82
CA ILE A 4 19.05 8.79 -4.07
C ILE A 4 18.95 7.48 -3.27
N LEU A 5 19.24 6.34 -3.89
CA LEU A 5 19.18 5.05 -3.21
C LEU A 5 20.21 4.98 -2.06
N ASN A 6 21.42 5.50 -2.26
CA ASN A 6 22.44 5.56 -1.21
C ASN A 6 22.00 6.43 -0.03
N ASN A 7 21.39 7.58 -0.31
CA ASN A 7 20.84 8.45 0.75
C ASN A 7 19.74 7.74 1.54
N ILE A 8 18.80 7.05 0.87
CA ILE A 8 17.75 6.27 1.53
C ILE A 8 18.36 5.18 2.41
N LYS A 9 19.35 4.42 1.91
CA LYS A 9 20.07 3.40 2.69
C LYS A 9 20.75 4.01 3.91
N GLN A 10 21.34 5.19 3.80
CA GLN A 10 21.97 5.89 4.92
C GLN A 10 20.94 6.34 5.98
N ILE A 11 19.84 6.96 5.57
CA ILE A 11 18.75 7.39 6.47
C ILE A 11 18.21 6.17 7.23
N VAL A 12 17.83 5.12 6.52
CA VAL A 12 17.25 3.92 7.13
C VAL A 12 18.26 3.22 8.04
N SER A 13 19.50 3.02 7.61
CA SER A 13 20.51 2.29 8.40
C SER A 13 20.86 2.96 9.71
N SER A 14 20.92 4.31 9.71
CA SER A 14 21.25 5.13 10.88
C SER A 14 20.08 5.32 11.85
N ALA A 15 18.84 5.28 11.35
CA ALA A 15 17.65 5.57 12.16
C ALA A 15 16.96 4.32 12.73
N ILE A 16 17.10 3.12 12.14
CA ILE A 16 16.30 1.96 12.59
C ILE A 16 16.98 1.09 13.65
N LYS A 17 16.19 0.70 14.65
CA LYS A 17 16.45 -0.43 15.56
C LYS A 17 15.64 -1.65 15.14
N VAL A 18 16.26 -2.82 15.21
CA VAL A 18 15.63 -4.09 14.79
C VAL A 18 15.61 -5.05 15.97
N GLU A 19 14.45 -5.67 16.20
CA GLU A 19 14.23 -6.66 17.25
C GLU A 19 13.58 -7.91 16.66
N VAL A 20 14.16 -9.08 16.95
CA VAL A 20 13.61 -10.38 16.56
C VAL A 20 12.85 -10.97 17.75
N ASN A 21 11.53 -11.12 17.58
CA ASN A 21 10.69 -11.72 18.62
C ASN A 21 10.64 -13.24 18.49
N LYS A 22 10.21 -13.89 19.58
CA LYS A 22 10.01 -15.34 19.61
C LYS A 22 9.10 -15.79 18.46
N PRO A 23 9.41 -16.93 17.79
CA PRO A 23 8.59 -17.42 16.70
C PRO A 23 7.15 -17.70 17.13
N VAL A 24 6.20 -17.40 16.25
CA VAL A 24 4.77 -17.63 16.47
C VAL A 24 4.21 -18.55 15.39
N ILE A 25 3.26 -19.42 15.74
CA ILE A 25 2.54 -20.25 14.76
C ILE A 25 1.28 -19.50 14.36
N LYS A 26 1.15 -19.18 13.06
CA LYS A 26 -0.05 -18.53 12.51
C LYS A 26 -0.43 -19.21 11.20
N ASN A 27 -1.67 -19.69 11.12
CA ASN A 27 -2.22 -20.45 9.99
C ASN A 27 -1.35 -21.68 9.65
N GLY A 28 -0.96 -22.44 10.68
CA GLY A 28 -0.12 -23.65 10.54
C GLY A 28 1.33 -23.40 10.13
N LYS A 29 1.75 -22.14 9.94
CA LYS A 29 3.14 -21.80 9.57
C LYS A 29 3.86 -21.11 10.70
N LYS A 30 5.12 -21.51 10.94
CA LYS A 30 6.03 -20.83 11.86
C LYS A 30 6.48 -19.50 11.24
N ARG A 31 6.23 -18.41 11.95
CA ARG A 31 6.58 -17.04 11.57
C ARG A 31 7.57 -16.47 12.58
N TYR A 32 8.46 -15.61 12.11
CA TYR A 32 9.49 -14.99 12.94
C TYR A 32 9.25 -13.48 12.97
N PRO A 33 8.57 -12.92 13.99
CA PRO A 33 8.25 -11.50 13.95
C PRO A 33 9.52 -10.65 14.06
N VAL A 34 9.72 -9.77 13.09
CA VAL A 34 10.81 -8.80 13.06
C VAL A 34 10.19 -7.42 13.22
N VAL A 35 10.51 -6.74 14.32
CA VAL A 35 10.03 -5.39 14.62
C VAL A 35 11.12 -4.40 14.24
N VAL A 36 10.76 -3.39 13.46
CA VAL A 36 11.63 -2.29 13.05
C VAL A 36 11.10 -1.02 13.65
N THR A 37 11.88 -0.38 14.51
CA THR A 37 11.51 0.85 15.21
C THR A 37 12.35 2.01 14.69
N ASP A 38 11.69 3.12 14.38
CA ASP A 38 12.37 4.39 14.08
C ASP A 38 12.92 5.00 15.38
N MET A 39 14.23 5.14 15.45
CA MET A 39 14.97 5.79 16.53
C MET A 39 15.59 7.13 16.09
N GLY A 40 15.30 7.57 14.85
CA GLY A 40 15.77 8.83 14.29
C GLY A 40 15.09 10.05 14.91
N GLN A 41 15.53 11.23 14.47
CA GLN A 41 14.97 12.51 14.89
C GLN A 41 13.87 12.99 13.93
N SER A 42 12.87 12.16 13.68
CA SER A 42 11.79 12.44 12.73
C SER A 42 10.42 12.54 13.41
N ILE A 43 9.37 12.93 12.67
CA ILE A 43 7.97 12.88 13.12
C ILE A 43 7.52 11.46 13.50
N THR A 44 8.16 10.43 12.95
CA THR A 44 7.86 9.03 13.22
C THR A 44 8.75 8.42 14.30
N SER A 45 9.55 9.22 15.01
CA SER A 45 10.40 8.73 16.09
C SER A 45 9.61 7.94 17.14
N GLY A 46 10.04 6.72 17.42
CA GLY A 46 9.37 5.75 18.29
C GLY A 46 8.27 4.92 17.62
N TRP A 47 7.93 5.18 16.35
CA TRP A 47 7.00 4.33 15.61
C TRP A 47 7.68 3.03 15.24
N SER A 48 6.91 1.95 15.10
CA SER A 48 7.46 0.65 14.74
C SER A 48 6.60 -0.09 13.73
N ILE A 49 7.22 -0.73 12.74
CA ILE A 49 6.54 -1.65 11.82
C ILE A 49 6.95 -3.09 12.12
N LYS A 50 6.06 -4.04 11.83
CA LYS A 50 6.27 -5.47 12.12
C LYS A 50 6.18 -6.32 10.86
N TYR A 51 7.27 -6.99 10.53
CA TYR A 51 7.29 -8.03 9.49
C TYR A 51 7.08 -9.41 10.10
N LEU A 52 6.46 -10.32 9.34
CA LEU A 52 6.17 -11.70 9.76
C LEU A 52 6.70 -12.72 8.74
N PRO A 53 8.02 -12.75 8.48
CA PRO A 53 8.61 -13.71 7.55
C PRO A 53 8.30 -15.16 7.92
N THR A 54 8.07 -15.97 6.89
CA THR A 54 7.86 -17.42 6.97
C THR A 54 8.99 -18.15 6.28
N ALA A 55 9.45 -19.27 6.85
CA ALA A 55 10.40 -20.13 6.15
C ALA A 55 9.67 -20.75 4.95
N GLN A 56 10.21 -20.55 3.75
CA GLN A 56 9.74 -21.29 2.59
C GLN A 56 10.09 -22.78 2.74
N ASN A 57 9.21 -23.65 2.23
CA ASN A 57 9.37 -25.11 2.28
C ASN A 57 10.68 -25.59 1.65
N ASN A 58 11.29 -24.78 0.78
CA ASN A 58 12.51 -25.10 0.06
C ASN A 58 13.77 -24.65 0.83
N GLY A 59 13.62 -24.22 2.09
CA GLY A 59 14.72 -23.85 2.98
C GLY A 59 15.51 -22.60 2.58
N GLN A 60 15.09 -21.86 1.54
CA GLN A 60 15.95 -20.86 0.92
C GLN A 60 15.69 -19.41 1.36
N ARG A 61 14.48 -19.04 1.80
CA ARG A 61 14.15 -17.63 2.14
C ARG A 61 13.07 -17.49 3.22
N LEU A 62 13.25 -16.51 4.11
CA LEU A 62 12.29 -16.09 5.13
C LEU A 62 11.44 -14.93 4.58
N TYR A 63 10.38 -15.24 3.82
CA TYR A 63 9.48 -14.24 3.23
C TYR A 63 8.05 -14.77 3.18
N ASP A 64 7.08 -13.89 3.39
CA ASP A 64 5.64 -14.22 3.42
C ASP A 64 4.95 -14.12 2.05
N GLY A 65 5.70 -13.87 0.97
CA GLY A 65 5.21 -13.67 -0.40
C GLY A 65 4.62 -12.28 -0.65
N SER A 66 4.04 -11.65 0.37
CA SER A 66 3.47 -10.29 0.29
C SER A 66 4.55 -9.20 0.33
N GLN A 67 5.67 -9.48 1.02
CA GLN A 67 6.83 -8.58 1.16
C GLN A 67 6.44 -7.19 1.68
N THR A 68 5.47 -7.13 2.60
CA THR A 68 5.06 -5.89 3.25
C THR A 68 4.93 -6.07 4.75
N PHE A 69 4.97 -4.98 5.50
CA PHE A 69 4.75 -5.04 6.94
C PHE A 69 3.29 -5.39 7.27
N SER A 70 3.10 -6.03 8.42
CA SER A 70 1.80 -6.56 8.86
C SER A 70 1.04 -5.63 9.80
N ALA A 71 1.77 -4.79 10.53
CA ALA A 71 1.23 -3.81 11.45
C ALA A 71 2.22 -2.66 11.65
N LEU A 72 1.67 -1.48 11.93
CA LEU A 72 2.35 -0.27 12.34
C LEU A 72 1.89 0.07 13.77
N ASN A 73 2.82 0.41 14.64
CA ASN A 73 2.54 1.04 15.93
C ASN A 73 2.96 2.50 15.86
N ILE A 74 2.04 3.40 16.18
CA ILE A 74 2.23 4.84 16.18
C ILE A 74 2.39 5.29 17.62
N HIS A 75 3.59 5.75 17.99
CA HIS A 75 3.84 6.35 19.28
C HIS A 75 3.37 7.81 19.32
N LYS A 76 2.94 8.28 20.50
CA LYS A 76 2.34 9.61 20.71
C LYS A 76 1.12 9.84 19.82
N PHE A 77 0.26 8.83 19.72
CA PHE A 77 -0.87 8.86 18.80
C PHE A 77 -1.85 10.00 19.09
N SER A 78 -1.97 10.47 20.34
CA SER A 78 -2.77 11.65 20.70
C SER A 78 -2.54 12.86 19.77
N LYS A 79 -1.29 13.10 19.37
CA LYS A 79 -0.94 14.19 18.44
C LYS A 79 -1.47 13.94 17.04
N ILE A 80 -1.33 12.72 16.55
CA ILE A 80 -1.82 12.30 15.23
C ILE A 80 -3.34 12.33 15.19
N HIS A 81 -3.99 11.82 16.24
CA HIS A 81 -5.43 11.88 16.42
C HIS A 81 -5.95 13.33 16.33
N ASN A 82 -5.32 14.28 17.04
CA ASN A 82 -5.72 15.69 16.99
C ASN A 82 -5.53 16.30 15.60
N LEU A 83 -4.45 15.94 14.88
CA LEU A 83 -4.25 16.36 13.49
C LEU A 83 -5.36 15.85 12.57
N ILE A 84 -5.76 14.58 12.72
CA ILE A 84 -6.85 13.96 11.93
C ILE A 84 -8.17 14.68 12.18
N ILE A 85 -8.54 14.91 13.45
CA ILE A 85 -9.79 15.60 13.80
C ILE A 85 -9.77 17.05 13.32
N THR A 86 -8.64 17.75 13.44
CA THR A 86 -8.50 19.13 12.95
C THR A 86 -8.65 19.22 11.44
N ALA A 87 -8.03 18.31 10.68
CA ALA A 87 -8.19 18.24 9.23
C ALA A 87 -9.64 17.95 8.83
N ASN A 88 -10.31 17.05 9.56
CA ASN A 88 -11.73 16.79 9.35
C ASN A 88 -12.59 18.04 9.62
N HIS A 89 -12.32 18.78 10.70
CA HIS A 89 -13.02 20.02 11.01
C HIS A 89 -12.91 21.06 9.88
N TYR A 90 -11.70 21.32 9.39
CA TYR A 90 -11.49 22.26 8.27
C TYR A 90 -12.16 21.79 6.98
N PHE A 91 -12.11 20.48 6.71
CA PHE A 91 -12.76 19.89 5.54
C PHE A 91 -14.28 20.06 5.58
N LEU A 92 -14.90 19.82 6.73
CA LEU A 92 -16.34 20.03 6.91
C LEU A 92 -16.72 21.51 6.84
N GLY A 93 -15.83 22.40 7.26
CA GLY A 93 -15.92 23.85 7.08
C GLY A 93 -15.66 24.35 5.65
N ASN A 94 -15.53 23.47 4.66
CA ASN A 94 -15.25 23.80 3.24
C ASN A 94 -13.92 24.53 2.99
N GLN A 95 -12.94 24.45 3.88
CA GLN A 95 -11.65 25.11 3.68
C GLN A 95 -10.79 24.32 2.68
N ASN A 96 -10.39 24.95 1.57
CA ASN A 96 -9.54 24.35 0.52
C ASN A 96 -10.10 23.01 -0.02
N VAL A 97 -11.42 22.91 -0.11
CA VAL A 97 -12.10 21.70 -0.60
C VAL A 97 -12.38 21.81 -2.09
N GLU A 98 -11.86 20.85 -2.83
CA GLU A 98 -12.13 20.63 -4.24
C GLU A 98 -13.27 19.60 -4.40
N VAL A 99 -14.09 19.78 -5.43
CA VAL A 99 -15.13 18.81 -5.83
C VAL A 99 -14.64 18.08 -7.08
N MET A 100 -14.48 16.76 -6.97
CA MET A 100 -14.09 15.89 -8.08
C MET A 100 -15.22 15.69 -9.08
N MET A 101 -14.90 15.17 -10.26
CA MET A 101 -15.86 14.92 -11.35
C MET A 101 -17.02 13.98 -10.95
N ASP A 102 -16.80 13.08 -10.00
CA ASP A 102 -17.82 12.18 -9.46
C ASP A 102 -18.62 12.78 -8.29
N GLY A 103 -18.44 14.08 -8.02
CA GLY A 103 -19.08 14.80 -6.92
C GLY A 103 -18.43 14.59 -5.55
N ARG A 104 -17.38 13.76 -5.45
CA ARG A 104 -16.66 13.59 -4.17
C ARG A 104 -15.87 14.83 -3.83
N ARG A 105 -15.87 15.18 -2.55
CA ARG A 105 -15.09 16.29 -2.00
C ARG A 105 -13.72 15.81 -1.56
N ARG A 106 -12.67 16.58 -1.84
CA ARG A 106 -11.29 16.30 -1.40
C ARG A 106 -10.59 17.57 -0.95
N ALA A 107 -9.72 17.46 0.05
CA ALA A 107 -8.76 18.50 0.42
C ALA A 107 -7.41 17.87 0.76
N ILE A 108 -6.36 18.69 0.71
CA ILE A 108 -5.01 18.32 1.14
C ILE A 108 -4.53 19.38 2.14
N TYR A 109 -4.01 18.93 3.29
CA TYR A 109 -3.45 19.79 4.33
C TYR A 109 -2.04 19.34 4.69
N GLU A 110 -1.13 20.30 4.81
CA GLU A 110 0.28 20.08 5.16
C GLU A 110 0.67 21.07 6.26
N PRO A 111 0.38 20.75 7.54
CA PRO A 111 0.55 21.70 8.63
C PRO A 111 2.00 22.06 8.94
N ASP A 112 2.94 21.14 8.68
CA ASP A 112 4.34 21.26 9.14
C ASP A 112 5.38 20.74 8.14
N ASN A 113 5.00 20.48 6.89
CA ASN A 113 5.84 19.82 5.85
C ASN A 113 6.44 18.47 6.27
N LYS A 114 5.98 17.85 7.38
CA LYS A 114 6.39 16.50 7.82
C LYS A 114 5.27 15.50 7.61
N ILE A 115 4.03 15.97 7.60
CA ILE A 115 2.85 15.17 7.32
C ILE A 115 1.98 15.85 6.26
N ARG A 116 1.46 15.05 5.33
CA ARG A 116 0.39 15.40 4.40
C ARG A 116 -0.88 14.66 4.79
N LEU A 117 -1.98 15.38 4.96
CA LEU A 117 -3.31 14.82 5.22
C LEU A 117 -4.16 14.99 3.97
N THR A 118 -4.47 13.89 3.28
CA THR A 118 -5.46 13.90 2.19
C THR A 118 -6.80 13.49 2.74
N VAL A 119 -7.75 14.43 2.71
CA VAL A 119 -9.11 14.23 3.23
C VAL A 119 -10.06 14.01 2.07
N THR A 120 -10.90 12.97 2.12
CA THR A 120 -11.87 12.69 1.07
C THR A 120 -13.22 12.27 1.64
N SER A 121 -14.30 12.80 1.09
CA SER A 121 -15.66 12.42 1.48
C SER A 121 -16.00 10.99 1.05
N GLN A 122 -16.73 10.30 1.92
CA GLN A 122 -17.47 9.06 1.64
C GLN A 122 -18.95 9.27 2.03
N SER A 123 -19.82 8.34 1.65
CA SER A 123 -21.27 8.47 1.84
C SER A 123 -21.67 8.71 3.31
N ASN A 124 -20.97 8.09 4.27
CA ASN A 124 -21.31 8.16 5.70
C ASN A 124 -20.11 8.52 6.59
N SER A 125 -19.00 8.93 5.99
CA SER A 125 -17.72 9.09 6.68
C SER A 125 -16.79 10.02 5.90
N VAL A 126 -15.70 10.40 6.54
CA VAL A 126 -14.58 11.10 5.91
C VAL A 126 -13.34 10.24 6.06
N VAL A 127 -12.63 10.00 4.96
CA VAL A 127 -11.33 9.32 5.01
C VAL A 127 -10.24 10.37 5.10
N VAL A 128 -9.39 10.25 6.10
CA VAL A 128 -8.17 11.04 6.24
C VAL A 128 -6.99 10.10 6.03
N VAL A 129 -6.30 10.24 4.90
CA VAL A 129 -5.05 9.52 4.64
C VAL A 129 -3.89 10.38 5.09
N LEU A 130 -3.18 9.94 6.11
CA LEU A 130 -1.93 10.53 6.56
C LEU A 130 -0.78 9.94 5.75
N THR A 131 -0.01 10.80 5.09
CA THR A 131 1.24 10.44 4.42
C THR A 131 2.41 11.11 5.13
N VAL A 132 3.41 10.32 5.50
CA VAL A 132 4.67 10.84 6.06
C VAL A 132 5.46 11.49 4.93
N ILE A 133 5.74 12.78 5.05
CA ILE A 133 6.56 13.55 4.11
C ILE A 133 7.79 14.16 4.80
N ASP A 134 8.15 13.66 5.98
CA ASP A 134 9.39 13.98 6.68
C ASP A 134 10.56 13.20 6.06
N GLU A 135 11.41 13.87 5.30
CA GLU A 135 12.54 13.24 4.58
C GLU A 135 13.57 12.60 5.51
N GLU A 136 13.61 13.00 6.78
CA GLU A 136 14.49 12.40 7.80
C GLU A 136 13.93 11.09 8.37
N SER A 137 12.65 10.79 8.09
CA SER A 137 12.00 9.57 8.56
C SER A 137 12.41 8.35 7.72
N PRO A 138 12.78 7.23 8.35
CA PRO A 138 12.90 5.96 7.63
C PRO A 138 11.54 5.47 7.09
N PHE A 139 10.42 6.04 7.54
CA PHE A 139 9.06 5.73 7.09
C PHE A 139 8.50 6.77 6.10
N TYR A 140 9.36 7.53 5.44
CA TYR A 140 8.98 8.47 4.40
C TYR A 140 8.08 7.83 3.33
N MET A 141 7.05 8.56 2.92
CA MET A 141 5.97 8.17 1.99
C MET A 141 5.05 7.03 2.46
N MET A 142 5.20 6.54 3.70
CA MET A 142 4.23 5.65 4.31
C MET A 142 2.86 6.34 4.40
N SER A 143 1.82 5.63 3.98
CA SER A 143 0.43 6.09 3.97
C SER A 143 -0.39 5.32 4.99
N ILE A 144 -1.22 6.04 5.75
CA ILE A 144 -2.01 5.52 6.87
C ILE A 144 -3.44 6.04 6.73
N PRO A 145 -4.40 5.19 6.35
CA PRO A 145 -5.79 5.60 6.21
C PRO A 145 -6.51 5.57 7.56
N PHE A 146 -7.20 6.66 7.90
CA PHE A 146 -8.11 6.76 9.04
C PHE A 146 -9.51 7.09 8.55
N ASN A 147 -10.52 6.43 9.13
CA ASN A 147 -11.92 6.75 8.86
C ASN A 147 -12.49 7.56 10.03
N VAL A 148 -13.06 8.71 9.73
CA VAL A 148 -13.71 9.60 10.69
C VAL A 148 -15.21 9.56 10.47
N VAL A 149 -15.96 9.34 11.54
CA VAL A 149 -17.43 9.31 11.55
C VAL A 149 -17.97 10.29 12.59
N LEU A 150 -19.21 10.73 12.40
CA LEU A 150 -19.93 11.44 13.45
C LEU A 150 -20.36 10.45 14.53
N SER A 151 -20.25 10.84 15.79
CA SER A 151 -20.72 10.03 16.91
C SER A 151 -22.24 9.86 16.88
N ASN A 152 -22.72 8.67 17.24
CA ASN A 152 -24.14 8.35 17.31
C ASN A 152 -24.78 8.72 18.66
N ASP A 153 -24.00 9.25 19.61
CA ASP A 153 -24.46 9.65 20.96
C ASP A 153 -25.08 11.06 21.00
N ASN A 154 -25.28 11.70 19.84
CA ASN A 154 -25.75 13.07 19.69
C ASN A 154 -24.86 14.15 20.33
N SER A 155 -23.61 13.84 20.68
CA SER A 155 -22.62 14.84 21.14
C SER A 155 -22.27 15.85 20.04
N GLY A 156 -22.42 15.45 18.77
CA GLY A 156 -21.91 16.20 17.63
C GLY A 156 -20.41 16.01 17.41
N ASP A 157 -19.77 15.15 18.21
CA ASP A 157 -18.33 14.90 18.12
C ASP A 157 -17.99 13.95 16.98
N TYR A 158 -16.79 14.14 16.42
CA TYR A 158 -16.23 13.26 15.40
C TYR A 158 -15.27 12.27 16.02
N TYR A 159 -15.30 11.04 15.50
CA TYR A 159 -14.56 9.92 16.05
C TYR A 159 -13.74 9.21 14.97
N VAL A 160 -12.48 8.87 15.29
CA VAL A 160 -11.61 8.06 14.44
C VAL A 160 -11.86 6.58 14.71
N ILE A 161 -12.47 5.87 13.75
CA ILE A 161 -12.76 4.43 13.86
C ILE A 161 -11.49 3.65 14.23
N GLY A 162 -11.61 2.78 15.23
CA GLY A 162 -10.50 1.95 15.72
C GLY A 162 -9.78 2.51 16.94
N SER A 163 -10.08 3.74 17.37
CA SER A 163 -9.38 4.37 18.50
C SER A 163 -9.81 3.84 19.87
N GLU A 164 -10.88 3.03 19.96
CA GLU A 164 -11.36 2.42 21.22
C GLU A 164 -10.55 1.15 21.50
N ASP A 165 -10.31 0.37 20.45
CA ASP A 165 -9.75 -0.99 20.52
C ASP A 165 -8.24 -1.03 20.21
N ARG A 166 -7.73 -0.06 19.46
CA ARG A 166 -6.33 -0.08 18.98
C ARG A 166 -5.45 1.00 19.59
N TRP A 167 -6.03 1.96 20.30
CA TRP A 167 -5.27 3.00 21.01
C TRP A 167 -5.15 2.64 22.50
N ASP A 168 -3.95 2.28 22.91
CA ASP A 168 -3.61 2.26 24.33
C ASP A 168 -3.29 3.68 24.78
N ARG A 169 -4.23 4.31 25.48
CA ARG A 169 -4.09 5.67 26.02
C ARG A 169 -3.07 5.77 27.16
N THR A 170 -2.74 4.66 27.82
CA THR A 170 -1.80 4.67 28.97
C THR A 170 -0.37 4.92 28.53
N ILE A 171 0.00 4.37 27.37
CA ILE A 171 1.33 4.49 26.75
C ILE A 171 1.30 5.32 25.45
N ASP A 172 0.13 5.89 25.14
CA ASP A 172 -0.18 6.68 23.95
C ASP A 172 0.31 6.03 22.64
N MET A 173 -0.13 4.78 22.43
CA MET A 173 0.29 3.95 21.30
C MET A 173 -0.92 3.40 20.52
N PHE A 174 -0.93 3.61 19.22
CA PHE A 174 -1.98 3.11 18.33
C PHE A 174 -1.47 2.02 17.39
N THR A 175 -2.22 0.93 17.24
CA THR A 175 -1.87 -0.18 16.33
C THR A 175 -2.71 -0.14 15.05
N GLU A 176 -2.06 0.02 13.90
CA GLU A 176 -2.71 0.05 12.58
C GLU A 176 -2.27 -1.13 11.70
N SER A 177 -3.20 -1.73 10.96
CA SER A 177 -2.95 -2.89 10.06
C SER A 177 -3.12 -2.58 8.57
N ASN A 178 -3.66 -1.41 8.25
CA ASN A 178 -3.97 -0.95 6.88
C ASN A 178 -2.97 0.10 6.37
N ALA A 179 -2.02 0.51 7.20
CA ALA A 179 -0.90 1.32 6.75
C ALA A 179 -0.11 0.58 5.66
N ASN A 180 0.45 1.32 4.71
CA ASN A 180 1.26 0.77 3.63
C ASN A 180 2.28 1.79 3.11
N PHE A 181 3.38 1.32 2.55
CA PHE A 181 4.24 2.18 1.72
C PHE A 181 3.68 2.21 0.29
N ALA A 182 3.69 1.04 -0.35
CA ALA A 182 3.16 0.83 -1.67
C ALA A 182 1.95 -0.14 -1.65
N PRO A 183 1.10 -0.14 -2.70
CA PRO A 183 -0.03 -1.06 -2.77
C PRO A 183 0.43 -2.51 -2.56
N ARG A 184 -0.35 -3.35 -1.88
CA ARG A 184 0.05 -4.75 -1.69
C ARG A 184 0.20 -5.44 -3.04
N LYS A 185 1.12 -6.42 -3.13
CA LYS A 185 1.17 -7.31 -4.28
C LYS A 185 -0.17 -8.01 -4.42
N THR A 186 -0.78 -7.88 -5.57
CA THR A 186 -1.99 -8.60 -5.92
C THR A 186 -1.59 -9.87 -6.65
N ARG A 187 -2.35 -10.94 -6.41
CA ARG A 187 -2.15 -12.22 -7.06
C ARG A 187 -2.77 -12.18 -8.45
N PHE A 188 -1.95 -12.33 -9.48
CA PHE A 188 -2.37 -12.45 -10.87
C PHE A 188 -2.10 -13.84 -11.39
N TYR A 189 -2.92 -14.28 -12.33
CA TYR A 189 -2.66 -15.46 -13.13
C TYR A 189 -2.45 -15.00 -14.56
N ARG A 190 -1.33 -15.41 -15.14
CA ARG A 190 -1.06 -15.11 -16.54
C ARG A 190 -2.00 -15.93 -17.41
N VAL A 191 -2.76 -15.26 -18.25
CA VAL A 191 -3.66 -15.89 -19.22
C VAL A 191 -3.04 -15.70 -20.58
N HIS A 192 -2.72 -16.81 -21.25
CA HIS A 192 -2.32 -16.77 -22.66
C HIS A 192 -3.60 -16.74 -23.51
N GLN A 193 -3.83 -15.62 -24.19
CA GLN A 193 -4.95 -15.46 -25.11
C GLN A 193 -4.42 -15.48 -26.55
N ASN A 194 -5.03 -16.29 -27.42
CA ASN A 194 -4.71 -16.30 -28.84
C ASN A 194 -5.19 -15.00 -29.50
N ALA A 195 -4.44 -14.49 -30.49
CA ALA A 195 -4.68 -13.19 -31.13
C ALA A 195 -6.09 -13.00 -31.72
N ASN A 196 -6.79 -14.09 -32.04
CA ASN A 196 -8.11 -14.08 -32.68
C ASN A 196 -9.27 -14.38 -31.72
N GLN A 197 -9.04 -14.41 -30.41
CA GLN A 197 -10.07 -14.67 -29.41
C GLN A 197 -10.52 -13.37 -28.74
N ALA A 198 -11.80 -13.23 -28.42
CA ALA A 198 -12.30 -12.09 -27.65
C ALA A 198 -11.80 -12.15 -26.19
N PRO A 199 -11.41 -11.00 -25.58
CA PRO A 199 -10.92 -10.95 -24.20
C PRO A 199 -11.97 -11.53 -23.25
N THR A 200 -11.60 -12.61 -22.58
CA THR A 200 -12.51 -13.34 -21.68
C THR A 200 -12.16 -12.97 -20.24
N LEU A 201 -13.07 -12.24 -19.58
CA LEU A 201 -12.80 -11.53 -18.32
C LEU A 201 -13.00 -12.38 -17.04
N ASN A 202 -13.49 -13.62 -17.17
CA ASN A 202 -13.88 -14.43 -16.01
C ASN A 202 -12.95 -15.65 -15.87
N ALA A 203 -12.20 -15.72 -14.78
CA ALA A 203 -11.41 -16.91 -14.42
C ALA A 203 -12.14 -17.71 -13.34
N ARG A 204 -12.22 -19.04 -13.47
CA ARG A 204 -12.61 -19.94 -12.39
C ARG A 204 -11.40 -20.80 -12.02
N ILE A 205 -11.17 -21.00 -10.73
CA ILE A 205 -10.12 -21.91 -10.27
C ILE A 205 -10.62 -23.33 -10.53
N ALA A 206 -9.91 -24.11 -11.35
CA ALA A 206 -10.21 -25.52 -11.51
C ALA A 206 -9.42 -26.34 -10.49
N ASN A 207 -10.09 -27.33 -9.91
CA ASN A 207 -9.45 -28.38 -9.15
C ASN A 207 -9.28 -29.59 -10.08
N HIS A 208 -8.01 -29.95 -10.30
CA HIS A 208 -7.49 -31.20 -10.86
C HIS A 208 -7.38 -31.37 -12.39
N ASN A 209 -6.20 -31.93 -12.75
CA ASN A 209 -5.80 -32.60 -14.00
C ASN A 209 -5.21 -31.76 -15.16
N GLY A 210 -4.37 -30.76 -14.90
CA GLY A 210 -3.36 -30.35 -15.89
C GLY A 210 -3.88 -29.64 -17.13
N GLN A 211 -5.18 -29.31 -17.21
CA GLN A 211 -5.80 -28.83 -18.43
C GLN A 211 -6.48 -27.48 -18.23
N PHE A 212 -6.03 -26.51 -19.02
CA PHE A 212 -6.76 -25.28 -19.31
C PHE A 212 -8.09 -25.65 -19.99
N GLN A 213 -9.22 -25.42 -19.32
CA GLN A 213 -10.54 -25.59 -19.91
C GLN A 213 -11.26 -24.25 -19.98
N ILE A 214 -11.69 -23.85 -21.18
CA ILE A 214 -12.61 -22.74 -21.36
C ILE A 214 -14.01 -23.31 -21.26
N HIS A 215 -14.73 -22.95 -20.20
CA HIS A 215 -16.13 -23.31 -20.05
C HIS A 215 -16.99 -22.60 -21.10
N PRO A 216 -18.13 -23.19 -21.50
CA PRO A 216 -19.05 -22.60 -22.48
C PRO A 216 -19.58 -21.20 -22.12
N ASN A 217 -19.49 -20.80 -20.85
CA ASN A 217 -19.87 -19.47 -20.36
C ASN A 217 -18.74 -18.41 -20.48
N GLY A 218 -17.64 -18.73 -21.16
CA GLY A 218 -16.47 -17.85 -21.30
C GLY A 218 -15.60 -17.77 -20.05
N SER A 219 -15.81 -18.61 -19.03
CA SER A 219 -14.86 -18.70 -17.91
C SER A 219 -13.74 -19.70 -18.19
N PHE A 220 -12.50 -19.43 -17.78
CA PHE A 220 -11.40 -20.39 -17.95
C PHE A 220 -10.90 -20.94 -16.62
N ALA A 221 -10.57 -22.23 -16.64
CA ALA A 221 -9.96 -22.99 -15.57
C ALA A 221 -8.43 -22.78 -15.53
N ILE A 222 -7.89 -22.29 -14.41
CA ILE A 222 -6.45 -22.18 -14.20
C ILE A 222 -5.97 -23.35 -13.34
N ASP A 223 -5.03 -24.14 -13.86
CA ASP A 223 -4.25 -25.07 -13.07
C ASP A 223 -3.16 -24.29 -12.30
N MET A 224 -3.26 -24.27 -10.98
CA MET A 224 -2.31 -23.54 -10.11
C MET A 224 -0.94 -24.23 -9.98
N GLU A 225 -0.82 -25.52 -10.32
CA GLU A 225 0.45 -26.25 -10.30
C GLU A 225 1.24 -26.00 -11.59
N ALA A 226 0.57 -25.93 -12.74
CA ALA A 226 1.20 -25.67 -14.03
C ALA A 226 1.50 -24.17 -14.27
N ALA A 227 0.70 -23.26 -13.68
CA ALA A 227 0.86 -21.81 -13.79
C ALA A 227 0.88 -21.18 -12.38
N PRO A 228 2.04 -21.13 -11.70
CA PRO A 228 2.12 -20.51 -10.39
C PRO A 228 1.70 -19.03 -10.49
N PRO A 229 0.96 -18.52 -9.49
CA PRO A 229 0.51 -17.14 -9.53
C PRO A 229 1.68 -16.15 -9.49
N GLU A 230 1.57 -15.09 -10.29
CA GLU A 230 2.49 -13.96 -10.27
C GLU A 230 2.00 -12.93 -9.24
N TRP A 231 2.92 -12.39 -8.44
CA TRP A 231 2.61 -11.37 -7.45
C TRP A 231 3.06 -10.01 -7.97
N ILE A 232 2.12 -9.28 -8.58
CA ILE A 232 2.40 -8.00 -9.23
C ILE A 232 1.98 -6.86 -8.31
N GLN A 233 2.85 -5.87 -8.20
CA GLN A 233 2.60 -4.63 -7.49
C GLN A 233 2.41 -3.51 -8.52
N VAL A 234 1.21 -2.94 -8.59
CA VAL A 234 0.92 -1.86 -9.53
C VAL A 234 1.34 -0.54 -8.91
N ILE A 235 2.45 0.03 -9.41
CA ILE A 235 2.96 1.34 -9.00
C ILE A 235 2.47 2.37 -10.01
N THR A 236 1.60 3.27 -9.56
CA THR A 236 0.88 4.20 -10.45
C THR A 236 1.49 5.59 -10.55
N ASN A 237 2.44 5.94 -9.67
CA ASN A 237 3.12 7.23 -9.69
C ASN A 237 4.48 7.17 -8.97
N GLU A 238 5.26 8.24 -9.11
CA GLU A 238 6.59 8.40 -8.53
C GLU A 238 6.61 8.32 -7.00
N TYR A 239 5.61 8.87 -6.31
CA TYR A 239 5.52 8.83 -4.83
C TYR A 239 5.34 7.39 -4.33
N LYS A 240 4.52 6.59 -5.03
CA LYS A 240 4.35 5.16 -4.72
C LYS A 240 5.57 4.35 -5.08
N ALA A 241 6.32 4.73 -6.12
CA ALA A 241 7.61 4.14 -6.43
C ALA A 241 8.63 4.42 -5.32
N LEU A 242 8.67 5.66 -4.83
CA LEU A 242 9.56 6.06 -3.75
C LEU A 242 9.22 5.35 -2.44
N ALA A 243 7.94 5.30 -2.07
CA ALA A 243 7.48 4.54 -0.90
C ALA A 243 7.90 3.07 -0.99
N TYR A 244 7.73 2.44 -2.16
CA TYR A 244 8.18 1.07 -2.40
C TYR A 244 9.68 0.91 -2.16
N ILE A 245 10.50 1.81 -2.68
CA ILE A 245 11.96 1.78 -2.49
C ILE A 245 12.32 1.87 -1.01
N TYR A 246 11.69 2.76 -0.25
CA TYR A 246 11.87 2.86 1.21
C TYR A 246 11.55 1.53 1.90
N GLU A 247 10.40 0.91 1.62
CA GLU A 247 10.03 -0.37 2.22
C GLU A 247 11.04 -1.48 1.90
N GLN A 248 11.52 -1.56 0.66
CA GLN A 248 12.53 -2.55 0.27
C GLN A 248 13.86 -2.34 1.01
N VAL A 249 14.32 -1.09 1.14
CA VAL A 249 15.55 -0.77 1.88
C VAL A 249 15.41 -1.06 3.37
N ILE A 250 14.26 -0.76 3.98
CA ILE A 250 13.98 -1.14 5.36
C ILE A 250 14.05 -2.65 5.53
N MET A 251 13.42 -3.41 4.64
CA MET A 251 13.42 -4.87 4.71
C MET A 251 14.82 -5.46 4.53
N GLU A 252 15.61 -4.93 3.58
CA GLU A 252 17.01 -5.32 3.37
C GLU A 252 17.82 -5.19 4.66
N ILE A 253 17.83 -3.98 5.23
CA ILE A 253 18.63 -3.68 6.43
C ILE A 253 18.07 -4.42 7.64
N ALA A 254 16.75 -4.49 7.78
CA ALA A 254 16.10 -5.15 8.90
C ALA A 254 16.37 -6.64 8.91
N PHE A 255 16.23 -7.32 7.78
CA PHE A 255 16.49 -8.75 7.73
C PHE A 255 17.98 -9.07 7.84
N LYS A 256 18.87 -8.24 7.30
CA LYS A 256 20.31 -8.39 7.57
C LYS A 256 20.61 -8.34 9.07
N LYS A 257 20.15 -7.30 9.78
CA LYS A 257 20.29 -7.16 11.24
C LYS A 257 19.60 -8.30 12.00
N ALA A 258 18.45 -8.79 11.53
CA ALA A 258 17.73 -9.90 12.15
C ALA A 258 18.48 -11.23 12.02
N LEU A 259 19.10 -11.51 10.88
CA LEU A 259 19.95 -12.69 10.68
C LEU A 259 21.15 -12.68 11.64
N GLU A 260 21.78 -11.51 11.82
CA GLU A 260 22.86 -11.33 12.81
C GLU A 260 22.37 -11.60 14.26
N GLN A 261 21.08 -11.38 14.54
CA GLN A 261 20.44 -11.68 15.84
C GLN A 261 19.95 -13.15 15.98
N GLY A 262 20.29 -14.04 15.04
CA GLY A 262 19.97 -15.48 15.12
C GLY A 262 18.63 -15.87 14.49
N LEU A 263 18.06 -15.02 13.63
CA LEU A 263 16.97 -15.42 12.74
C LEU A 263 17.48 -16.55 11.80
N PRO A 264 16.74 -17.65 11.58
CA PRO A 264 17.27 -18.77 10.80
C PRO A 264 17.59 -18.38 9.34
N SER A 265 18.87 -18.36 8.98
CA SER A 265 19.33 -18.34 7.59
C SER A 265 20.04 -19.63 7.23
N ASN A 266 19.74 -20.19 6.06
CA ASN A 266 20.72 -21.01 5.37
C ASN A 266 21.70 -20.04 4.68
N GLU A 267 22.99 -20.12 5.05
CA GLU A 267 24.08 -19.20 4.70
C GLU A 267 24.39 -19.04 3.20
N ARG A 268 23.65 -19.69 2.29
CA ARG A 268 24.03 -19.75 0.86
C ARG A 268 23.48 -18.66 -0.04
N ASN A 269 22.58 -17.79 0.41
CA ASN A 269 22.01 -16.73 -0.44
C ASN A 269 21.89 -15.41 0.32
N GLN A 270 23.04 -14.80 0.64
CA GLN A 270 23.08 -13.36 0.91
C GLN A 270 22.77 -12.65 -0.41
N ILE A 271 21.61 -11.99 -0.50
CA ILE A 271 21.35 -11.10 -1.63
C ILE A 271 22.25 -9.87 -1.41
N SER A 272 23.35 -9.79 -2.16
CA SER A 272 23.95 -8.48 -2.46
C SER A 272 23.02 -7.78 -3.44
N PHE A 273 22.87 -6.45 -3.32
CA PHE A 273 22.15 -5.67 -4.33
C PHE A 273 22.80 -5.71 -5.72
N ASP A 274 24.02 -6.25 -5.83
CA ASP A 274 24.67 -6.53 -7.12
C ASP A 274 23.98 -7.65 -7.93
N ASP A 275 23.20 -8.54 -7.29
CA ASP A 275 22.41 -9.58 -7.99
C ASP A 275 21.23 -9.00 -8.79
N PHE A 276 20.90 -7.71 -8.59
CA PHE A 276 19.92 -7.00 -9.42
C PHE A 276 20.55 -6.21 -10.56
N GLN A 277 21.89 -6.15 -10.65
CA GLN A 277 22.55 -5.37 -11.70
C GLN A 277 23.30 -6.16 -12.75
N GLU A 278 23.76 -7.40 -12.56
CA GLU A 278 24.39 -8.10 -13.69
C GLU A 278 24.59 -9.61 -13.46
N THR A 279 23.94 -10.44 -14.27
CA THR A 279 24.62 -11.50 -15.05
C THR A 279 23.71 -12.05 -16.15
N PRO A 280 24.25 -12.34 -17.35
CA PRO A 280 23.47 -12.60 -18.54
C PRO A 280 23.07 -14.08 -18.61
N PHE A 281 21.83 -14.39 -18.27
CA PHE A 281 21.21 -15.62 -18.78
C PHE A 281 20.34 -15.28 -19.98
N ALA A 282 20.74 -15.91 -21.09
CA ALA A 282 20.13 -15.96 -22.40
C ALA A 282 18.63 -15.62 -22.44
N ARG A 283 18.32 -14.65 -23.31
CA ARG A 283 17.07 -14.49 -24.07
C ARG A 283 15.88 -15.30 -23.55
N GLN A 284 14.99 -14.64 -22.81
CA GLN A 284 13.55 -14.51 -23.16
C GLN A 284 12.81 -13.68 -22.10
N GLY A 285 12.22 -12.55 -22.52
CA GLY A 285 11.21 -11.82 -21.77
C GLY A 285 11.72 -10.62 -20.97
N GLY A 286 12.04 -9.52 -21.66
CA GLY A 286 12.47 -8.27 -21.05
C GLY A 286 11.40 -7.65 -20.12
N PHE A 287 11.87 -7.12 -19.01
CA PHE A 287 11.09 -6.22 -18.15
C PHE A 287 11.00 -4.87 -18.85
N ILE A 288 9.81 -4.52 -19.37
CA ILE A 288 9.54 -3.21 -19.95
C ILE A 288 8.96 -2.35 -18.82
N PRO A 289 9.64 -1.30 -18.34
CA PRO A 289 9.03 -0.35 -17.42
C PRO A 289 7.83 0.32 -18.10
N ALA A 290 6.72 0.44 -17.38
CA ALA A 290 5.45 0.95 -17.91
C ALA A 290 5.46 2.46 -18.26
N PHE A 291 6.59 3.15 -18.09
CA PHE A 291 6.80 4.50 -18.60
C PHE A 291 8.30 4.74 -18.84
N ASN A 292 8.60 5.31 -20.00
CA ASN A 292 9.95 5.75 -20.38
C ASN A 292 9.94 7.29 -20.33
N LEU A 293 10.66 7.88 -19.40
CA LEU A 293 10.67 9.34 -19.15
C LEU A 293 11.64 10.11 -20.07
N ASN A 294 12.05 9.53 -21.19
CA ASN A 294 12.94 10.17 -22.15
C ASN A 294 12.28 10.27 -23.52
N ASN A 295 11.73 11.44 -23.82
CA ASN A 295 11.91 12.03 -25.14
C ASN A 295 11.89 13.56 -25.05
N PRO A 296 12.94 14.26 -25.48
CA PRO A 296 12.85 15.68 -25.77
C PRO A 296 11.93 15.85 -26.98
N ALA A 297 10.82 16.57 -26.80
CA ALA A 297 9.89 16.86 -27.88
C ALA A 297 10.59 17.73 -28.95
N THR A 298 10.74 17.18 -30.15
CA THR A 298 10.93 17.96 -31.37
C THR A 298 9.60 18.56 -31.79
N ALA A 299 9.64 19.86 -32.09
CA ALA A 299 8.53 20.65 -32.60
C ALA A 299 8.06 20.19 -33.99
N GLY A 300 6.75 20.29 -34.24
CA GLY A 300 6.13 20.16 -35.57
C GLY A 300 4.61 20.00 -35.50
N ALA A 301 3.90 21.00 -36.02
CA ALA A 301 2.43 21.14 -36.14
C ALA A 301 1.78 20.01 -36.99
N GLU A 302 0.47 19.74 -37.02
CA GLU A 302 -0.71 20.60 -37.18
C GLU A 302 -2.00 19.85 -36.78
N ASN A 303 -3.03 20.63 -36.41
CA ASN A 303 -4.48 20.43 -36.59
C ASN A 303 -5.12 19.05 -36.37
N GLU A 304 -5.98 18.98 -35.34
CA GLU A 304 -7.40 18.62 -35.50
C GLU A 304 -8.16 18.89 -34.19
N GLN A 305 -9.11 19.84 -34.22
CA GLN A 305 -10.11 20.00 -33.15
C GLN A 305 -11.15 18.88 -33.26
N PRO A 306 -11.55 18.23 -32.15
CA PRO A 306 -12.85 17.58 -32.08
C PRO A 306 -13.83 18.45 -31.29
N ILE A 307 -14.88 18.85 -31.99
CA ILE A 307 -16.11 19.47 -31.49
C ILE A 307 -16.74 18.56 -30.43
N ILE A 308 -17.00 19.10 -29.23
CA ILE A 308 -17.77 18.44 -28.16
C ILE A 308 -19.27 18.65 -28.45
N PRO A 309 -20.11 17.62 -28.55
CA PRO A 309 -21.55 17.77 -28.43
C PRO A 309 -21.96 17.78 -26.95
N LEU A 310 -22.62 18.86 -26.48
CA LEU A 310 -23.53 18.78 -25.32
C LEU A 310 -24.78 17.99 -25.74
N PRO A 311 -25.38 17.11 -24.90
CA PRO A 311 -26.41 17.59 -23.97
C PRO A 311 -26.70 16.73 -22.70
N ASN A 312 -27.08 17.38 -21.59
CA ASN A 312 -28.39 17.26 -20.92
C ASN A 312 -28.34 17.68 -19.42
N GLU A 313 -29.41 18.36 -19.02
CA GLU A 313 -29.67 19.01 -17.73
C GLU A 313 -29.52 18.13 -16.48
N PRO A 314 -29.19 18.72 -15.31
CA PRO A 314 -29.18 18.02 -14.04
C PRO A 314 -30.60 17.71 -13.54
N LYS A 315 -30.90 16.42 -13.32
CA LYS A 315 -32.08 16.00 -12.55
C LYS A 315 -31.91 16.39 -11.07
N PRO A 316 -32.97 16.84 -10.38
CA PRO A 316 -32.91 17.15 -8.96
C PRO A 316 -32.70 15.88 -8.11
N PRO A 317 -32.12 15.99 -6.91
CA PRO A 317 -31.87 14.85 -6.03
C PRO A 317 -33.18 14.22 -5.54
N VAL A 318 -33.24 12.89 -5.58
CA VAL A 318 -34.35 12.11 -5.04
C VAL A 318 -34.30 12.17 -3.51
N THR A 319 -35.31 12.78 -2.91
CA THR A 319 -35.58 12.72 -1.47
C THR A 319 -35.91 11.27 -1.09
N ALA A 320 -35.06 10.61 -0.31
CA ALA A 320 -35.36 9.28 0.22
C ALA A 320 -36.49 9.39 1.26
N GLY A 321 -37.68 8.94 0.89
CA GLY A 321 -38.78 8.72 1.82
C GLY A 321 -38.42 7.65 2.86
N ARG A 322 -38.96 7.80 4.07
CA ARG A 322 -38.98 6.79 5.13
C ARG A 322 -39.37 5.42 4.54
N ASN A 323 -38.55 4.41 4.80
CA ASN A 323 -38.69 2.98 4.45
C ASN A 323 -37.85 2.48 3.26
N VAL A 324 -36.52 2.46 3.45
CA VAL A 324 -35.66 1.52 2.72
C VAL A 324 -35.02 0.58 3.72
N THR A 325 -35.48 -0.67 3.71
CA THR A 325 -34.91 -1.80 4.44
C THR A 325 -33.62 -2.23 3.74
N LEU A 326 -32.48 -2.20 4.42
CA LEU A 326 -31.22 -2.74 3.91
C LEU A 326 -31.23 -4.27 4.05
N PRO A 327 -30.75 -5.04 3.06
CA PRO A 327 -30.52 -6.47 3.24
C PRO A 327 -29.24 -6.67 4.07
N TRP A 328 -29.02 -7.91 4.54
CA TRP A 328 -27.91 -8.41 5.36
C TRP A 328 -28.18 -8.42 6.88
N THR A 329 -28.84 -9.49 7.33
CA THR A 329 -28.52 -10.20 8.58
C THR A 329 -27.28 -11.06 8.40
#